data_AF-A0A1G9THI8-F1
#
_entry.id   AF-A0A1G9THI8-F1
#
_cell.length_a   1.000
_cell.length_b   1.000
_cell.length_c   1.000
_cell.angle_alpha   90.00
_cell.angle_beta   90.00
_cell.angle_gamma   90.00
#
_symmetry.space_group_name_H-M   'P 1'
#
loop_
_entity.id
_entity.type
_entity.pdbx_description
1 polymer ?
#
loop_
_entity_poly.entity_id
_entity_poly.type
_entity_poly.pdbx_seq_one_letter_code
_entity_poly.pdbx_strand_id
1 'polypeptide(L)'
;MYKKILCTLTAFILCTNIVFADPKESVKDLDSISNSLNTVYLSALQNKNIDSLKKDIDFISSQIASQQKKIRNELALHKDRDKVAYLALLSVLNYFEISILEIKNYYENNNNKSFINAISALNEADSVLSTIKYQLQ
;
A
#
# COMPACT_ATOMS: atom_id res chain seq x y z
N MET A 1 -22.08 16.35 -13.20
CA MET A 1 -22.19 16.18 -11.74
C MET A 1 -21.18 15.19 -11.15
N TYR A 2 -20.76 14.14 -11.88
CA TYR A 2 -19.75 13.16 -11.44
C TYR A 2 -18.37 13.74 -11.04
N LYS A 3 -17.87 14.75 -11.78
CA LYS A 3 -16.56 15.36 -11.47
C LYS A 3 -16.50 16.05 -10.10
N LYS A 4 -17.62 16.59 -9.62
CA LYS A 4 -17.67 17.26 -8.30
C LYS A 4 -17.61 16.23 -7.16
N ILE A 5 -18.30 15.10 -7.32
CA ILE A 5 -18.30 13.99 -6.36
C ILE A 5 -16.91 13.32 -6.29
N LEU A 6 -16.27 13.13 -7.45
CA LEU A 6 -14.92 12.56 -7.52
C LEU A 6 -13.87 13.44 -6.82
N CYS A 7 -13.94 14.77 -7.01
CA CYS A 7 -13.08 15.73 -6.31
C CYS A 7 -13.35 15.78 -4.81
N THR A 8 -14.62 15.66 -4.37
CA THR A 8 -14.93 15.61 -2.93
C THR A 8 -14.49 14.31 -2.28
N LEU A 9 -14.54 13.17 -2.99
CA LEU A 9 -13.99 11.89 -2.52
C LEU A 9 -12.46 11.93 -2.42
N THR A 10 -11.78 12.48 -3.43
CA THR A 10 -10.31 12.67 -3.37
C THR A 10 -9.89 13.67 -2.30
N ALA A 11 -10.67 14.73 -2.08
CA ALA A 11 -10.44 15.66 -0.96
C ALA A 11 -10.70 15.01 0.41
N PHE A 12 -11.69 14.13 0.54
CA PHE A 12 -11.92 13.37 1.78
C PHE A 12 -10.77 12.38 2.09
N ILE A 13 -10.22 11.77 1.05
CA ILE A 13 -9.05 10.88 1.15
C ILE A 13 -7.77 11.67 1.49
N LEU A 14 -7.63 12.91 0.99
CA LEU A 14 -6.48 13.79 1.27
C LEU A 14 -6.56 14.50 2.64
N CYS A 15 -7.76 14.73 3.18
CA CYS A 15 -7.98 15.47 4.43
C CYS A 15 -8.10 14.58 5.68
N THR A 16 -8.03 13.25 5.54
CA THR A 16 -7.84 12.38 6.71
C THR A 16 -6.38 12.47 7.16
N ASN A 17 -6.11 13.54 7.90
CA ASN A 17 -4.95 13.65 8.78
C ASN A 17 -4.93 12.44 9.72
N ILE A 18 -4.22 11.37 9.34
CA ILE A 18 -3.96 10.26 10.25
C ILE A 18 -2.84 10.68 11.19
N VAL A 19 -3.27 11.27 12.30
CA VAL A 19 -2.53 11.33 13.56
C VAL A 19 -3.00 10.14 14.42
N PHE A 20 -2.01 9.55 15.11
CA PHE A 20 -2.05 8.50 16.14
C PHE A 20 -1.71 7.08 15.65
N ALA A 21 -0.59 6.59 16.19
CA ALA A 21 0.10 5.38 15.81
C ALA A 21 -0.33 4.19 16.69
N ASP A 22 -1.54 3.72 16.45
CA ASP A 22 -2.05 2.44 16.96
C ASP A 22 -1.89 1.38 15.84
N PRO A 23 -1.45 0.15 16.12
CA PRO A 23 -1.50 -0.96 15.16
C PRO A 23 -2.85 -1.08 14.43
N LYS A 24 -3.98 -0.81 15.10
CA LYS A 24 -5.32 -0.84 14.50
C LYS A 24 -5.55 0.25 13.45
N GLU A 25 -5.01 1.45 13.66
CA GLU A 25 -5.08 2.53 12.67
C GLU A 25 -4.08 2.29 11.53
N SER A 26 -2.91 1.74 11.84
CA SER A 26 -1.92 1.35 10.82
C SER A 26 -2.48 0.31 9.85
N VAL A 27 -3.28 -0.65 10.35
CA VAL A 27 -3.97 -1.63 9.50
C VAL A 27 -4.90 -0.97 8.48
N LYS A 28 -5.65 0.08 8.87
CA LYS A 28 -6.55 0.81 7.94
C LYS A 28 -5.77 1.53 6.85
N ASP A 29 -4.63 2.12 7.20
CA ASP A 29 -3.76 2.78 6.23
C ASP A 29 -3.20 1.78 5.21
N LEU A 30 -2.82 0.59 5.68
CA LEU A 30 -2.35 -0.50 4.82
C LEU A 30 -3.48 -1.06 3.92
N ASP A 31 -4.72 -1.14 4.40
CA ASP A 31 -5.88 -1.48 3.56
C ASP A 31 -6.12 -0.46 2.45
N SER A 32 -5.97 0.82 2.76
CA SER A 32 -6.09 1.91 1.77
C SER A 32 -5.00 1.79 0.69
N ILE A 33 -3.77 1.46 1.08
CA ILE A 33 -2.66 1.20 0.15
C ILE A 33 -2.96 -0.02 -0.73
N SER A 34 -3.41 -1.14 -0.15
CA SER A 34 -3.78 -2.35 -0.90
C SER A 34 -4.87 -2.08 -1.93
N ASN A 35 -5.94 -1.39 -1.54
CA ASN A 35 -7.02 -0.99 -2.45
C ASN A 35 -6.54 -0.07 -3.59
N SER A 36 -5.62 0.84 -3.29
CA SER A 36 -5.02 1.72 -4.29
C SER A 36 -4.16 0.93 -5.28
N LEU A 37 -3.38 -0.04 -4.80
CA LEU A 37 -2.60 -0.95 -5.66
C LEU A 37 -3.50 -1.80 -6.55
N ASN A 38 -4.59 -2.36 -6.01
CA ASN A 38 -5.60 -3.07 -6.80
C ASN A 38 -6.16 -2.21 -7.95
N THR A 39 -6.38 -0.92 -7.72
CA THR A 39 -6.83 0.01 -8.76
C THR A 39 -5.78 0.21 -9.87
N VAL A 40 -4.49 0.26 -9.49
CA VAL A 40 -3.38 0.30 -10.46
C VAL A 40 -3.34 -1.00 -11.27
N TYR A 41 -3.47 -2.16 -10.65
CA TYR A 41 -3.49 -3.46 -11.33
C TYR A 41 -4.65 -3.60 -12.31
N LEU A 42 -5.86 -3.22 -11.91
CA LEU A 42 -7.01 -3.22 -12.81
C LEU A 42 -6.80 -2.30 -14.02
N SER A 43 -6.18 -1.14 -13.80
CA SER A 43 -5.85 -0.23 -14.90
C SER A 43 -4.75 -0.78 -15.81
N ALA A 44 -3.79 -1.51 -15.26
CA ALA A 44 -2.76 -2.20 -16.05
C ALA A 44 -3.36 -3.33 -16.91
N LEU A 45 -4.29 -4.12 -16.37
CA LEU A 45 -5.04 -5.14 -17.13
C LEU A 45 -5.87 -4.54 -18.27
N GLN A 46 -6.34 -3.30 -18.11
CA GLN A 46 -7.03 -2.55 -19.16
C GLN A 46 -6.08 -1.96 -20.21
N ASN A 47 -4.79 -2.31 -20.18
CA ASN A 47 -3.74 -1.78 -21.06
C ASN A 47 -3.65 -0.25 -21.04
N LYS A 48 -3.91 0.39 -19.89
CA LYS A 48 -3.64 1.82 -19.75
C LYS A 48 -2.13 2.07 -19.77
N ASN A 49 -1.75 3.18 -20.42
CA ASN A 49 -0.36 3.63 -20.48
C ASN A 49 0.17 3.94 -19.07
N ILE A 50 1.42 3.57 -18.78
CA ILE A 50 2.15 3.93 -17.56
C ILE A 50 2.09 5.42 -17.24
N ASP A 51 2.10 6.32 -18.23
CA ASP A 51 2.01 7.77 -17.98
C ASP A 51 0.73 8.15 -17.21
N SER A 52 -0.36 7.41 -17.45
CA SER A 52 -1.63 7.61 -16.73
C SER A 52 -1.62 7.05 -15.31
N LEU A 53 -0.70 6.12 -15.01
CA LEU A 53 -0.57 5.45 -13.71
C LEU A 53 0.58 6.01 -12.87
N LYS A 54 1.52 6.72 -13.49
CA LYS A 54 2.73 7.24 -12.83
C LYS A 54 2.40 8.05 -11.58
N LYS A 55 1.43 8.95 -11.68
CA LYS A 55 1.00 9.78 -10.55
C LYS A 55 0.47 8.93 -9.39
N ASP A 56 -0.32 7.91 -9.70
CA ASP A 56 -0.90 7.02 -8.69
C ASP A 56 0.18 6.14 -8.05
N ILE A 57 1.09 5.60 -8.87
CA ILE A 57 2.24 4.81 -8.41
C ILE A 57 3.16 5.63 -7.50
N ASP A 58 3.48 6.87 -7.89
CA ASP A 58 4.34 7.76 -7.10
C ASP A 58 3.64 8.18 -5.80
N PHE A 59 2.34 8.43 -5.86
CA PHE A 59 1.53 8.70 -4.66
C PHE A 59 1.54 7.52 -3.69
N ILE A 60 1.26 6.30 -4.17
CA ILE A 60 1.28 5.09 -3.32
C ILE A 60 2.69 4.85 -2.76
N SER A 61 3.74 5.03 -3.57
CA SER A 61 5.13 4.91 -3.11
C SER A 61 5.42 5.88 -1.95
N SER A 62 4.92 7.12 -2.04
CA SER A 62 5.06 8.10 -0.97
C SER A 62 4.30 7.72 0.31
N GLN A 63 3.13 7.10 0.16
CA GLN A 63 2.35 6.58 1.30
C GLN A 63 3.09 5.43 1.99
N ILE A 64 3.62 4.48 1.22
CA ILE A 64 4.43 3.36 1.76
C ILE A 64 5.63 3.88 2.54
N ALA A 65 6.42 4.79 1.95
CA ALA A 65 7.60 5.35 2.60
C ALA A 65 7.24 6.11 3.89
N SER A 66 6.15 6.88 3.86
CA SER A 66 5.62 7.57 5.04
C SER A 66 5.23 6.60 6.15
N GLN A 67 4.53 5.52 5.82
CA GLN A 67 4.11 4.51 6.79
C GLN A 67 5.29 3.69 7.32
N GLN A 68 6.25 3.30 6.48
CA GLN A 68 7.47 2.63 6.92
C GLN A 68 8.21 3.49 7.95
N LYS A 69 8.32 4.80 7.72
CA LYS A 69 8.94 5.73 8.67
C LYS A 69 8.17 5.78 9.99
N LYS A 70 6.84 5.93 9.95
CA LYS A 70 5.98 5.94 11.14
C LYS A 70 6.15 4.65 11.95
N ILE A 71 6.03 3.50 11.31
CA ILE A 71 6.12 2.20 11.98
C ILE A 71 7.52 1.95 12.54
N ARG A 72 8.59 2.34 11.85
CA ARG A 72 9.96 2.22 12.38
C ARG A 72 10.17 3.07 13.63
N ASN A 73 9.59 4.27 13.67
CA ASN A 73 9.64 5.12 14.84
C ASN A 73 8.92 4.47 16.02
N GLU A 74 7.72 3.95 15.82
CA GLU A 74 6.97 3.22 16.86
C GLU A 74 7.70 1.96 17.31
N LEU A 75 8.23 1.17 16.39
CA LEU A 75 9.00 -0.04 16.69
C LEU A 75 10.18 0.22 17.64
N ALA A 76 10.79 1.41 17.56
CA ALA A 76 11.88 1.82 18.44
C ALA A 76 11.40 2.16 19.87
N LEU A 77 10.12 2.54 20.03
CA LEU A 77 9.52 2.95 21.30
C LEU A 77 8.92 1.77 22.08
N HIS A 78 8.48 0.71 21.40
CA HIS A 78 7.85 -0.46 22.02
C HIS A 78 8.85 -1.57 22.37
N LYS A 79 8.54 -2.41 23.37
CA LYS A 79 9.36 -3.57 23.81
C LYS A 79 8.62 -4.89 23.61
N ASP A 80 9.39 -5.96 23.47
CA ASP A 80 8.93 -7.35 23.49
C ASP A 80 7.76 -7.67 22.52
N ARG A 81 6.61 -8.11 23.04
CA ARG A 81 5.52 -8.72 22.25
C ARG A 81 4.89 -7.78 21.24
N ASP A 82 4.81 -6.49 21.54
CA ASP A 82 4.21 -5.48 20.66
C ASP A 82 5.06 -5.20 19.41
N LYS A 83 6.39 -5.45 19.49
CA LYS A 83 7.27 -5.35 18.32
C LYS A 83 6.87 -6.32 17.20
N VAL A 84 6.27 -7.46 17.54
CA VAL A 84 5.88 -8.47 16.54
C VAL A 84 4.87 -7.87 15.56
N ALA A 85 3.87 -7.14 16.06
CA ALA A 85 2.87 -6.49 15.21
C ALA A 85 3.52 -5.44 14.29
N TYR A 86 4.39 -4.57 14.82
CA TYR A 86 5.08 -3.56 14.02
C TYR A 86 6.04 -4.16 12.97
N LEU A 87 6.74 -5.25 13.30
CA LEU A 87 7.57 -5.98 12.34
C LEU A 87 6.73 -6.63 11.24
N ALA A 88 5.58 -7.21 11.59
CA ALA A 88 4.67 -7.79 10.61
C ALA A 88 4.09 -6.71 9.68
N LEU A 89 3.69 -5.55 10.22
CA LEU A 89 3.24 -4.41 9.41
C LEU A 89 4.34 -3.89 8.47
N LEU A 90 5.60 -3.85 8.92
CA LEU A 90 6.73 -3.53 8.03
C LEU A 90 6.91 -4.54 6.91
N SER A 91 6.70 -5.83 7.20
CA SER A 91 6.74 -6.88 6.17
C SER A 91 5.68 -6.64 5.10
N VAL A 92 4.45 -6.29 5.48
CA VAL A 92 3.37 -5.95 4.53
C VAL A 92 3.79 -4.78 3.65
N LEU A 93 4.32 -3.70 4.24
CA LEU A 93 4.78 -2.54 3.47
C LEU A 93 5.92 -2.87 2.49
N ASN A 94 6.84 -3.77 2.88
CA ASN A 94 7.90 -4.22 1.97
C ASN A 94 7.32 -5.01 0.79
N TYR A 95 6.30 -5.85 1.01
CA TYR A 95 5.63 -6.54 -0.10
C TYR A 95 4.91 -5.56 -1.03
N PHE A 96 4.24 -4.54 -0.51
CA PHE A 96 3.67 -3.47 -1.33
C PHE A 96 4.73 -2.73 -2.15
N GLU A 97 5.90 -2.46 -1.57
CA GLU A 97 7.02 -1.83 -2.28
C GLU A 97 7.55 -2.72 -3.42
N ILE A 98 7.76 -4.01 -3.17
CA ILE A 98 8.11 -5.01 -4.19
C ILE A 98 7.06 -5.02 -5.31
N SER A 99 5.78 -5.02 -4.94
CA SER A 99 4.63 -4.93 -5.84
C SER A 99 4.74 -3.78 -6.84
N ILE A 100 5.11 -2.59 -6.36
CA ILE A 100 5.25 -1.39 -7.17
C ILE A 100 6.46 -1.49 -8.09
N LEU A 101 7.61 -1.93 -7.56
CA LEU A 101 8.84 -2.06 -8.34
C LEU A 101 8.64 -3.02 -9.51
N GLU A 102 7.91 -4.12 -9.30
CA GLU A 102 7.60 -5.07 -10.36
C GLU A 102 6.56 -4.55 -11.37
N ILE A 103 5.58 -3.71 -10.95
CA ILE A 103 4.74 -2.99 -11.93
C ILE A 103 5.60 -2.08 -12.82
N LYS A 104 6.51 -1.30 -12.23
CA LYS A 104 7.39 -0.40 -12.99
C LYS A 104 8.21 -1.20 -13.99
N ASN A 105 8.80 -2.32 -13.54
CA ASN A 105 9.58 -3.23 -14.38
C ASN A 105 8.76 -3.82 -15.55
N TYR A 106 7.50 -4.19 -15.30
CA TYR A 106 6.59 -4.67 -16.35
C TYR A 106 6.45 -3.65 -17.49
N TYR A 107 6.24 -2.37 -17.16
CA TYR A 107 6.07 -1.32 -18.16
C TYR A 107 7.37 -0.86 -18.81
N GLU A 108 8.44 -0.70 -18.03
CA GLU A 108 9.73 -0.19 -18.53
C GLU A 108 10.43 -1.21 -19.43
N ASN A 109 10.35 -2.50 -19.09
CA ASN A 109 11.09 -3.57 -19.76
C ASN A 109 10.18 -4.54 -20.55
N ASN A 110 8.87 -4.27 -20.64
CA ASN A 110 7.87 -5.17 -21.23
C ASN A 110 7.94 -6.60 -20.66
N ASN A 111 8.23 -6.73 -19.36
CA ASN A 111 8.45 -8.01 -18.71
C ASN A 111 7.14 -8.54 -18.09
N ASN A 112 6.42 -9.40 -18.83
CA ASN A 112 5.16 -10.00 -18.36
C ASN A 112 5.30 -10.78 -17.04
N LYS A 113 6.49 -11.35 -16.76
CA LYS A 113 6.74 -12.05 -15.48
C LYS A 113 6.69 -11.08 -14.31
N SER A 114 7.15 -9.85 -14.50
CA SER A 114 7.10 -8.82 -13.46
C SER A 114 5.67 -8.45 -13.09
N PHE A 115 4.73 -8.45 -14.04
CA PHE A 115 3.32 -8.24 -13.71
C PHE A 115 2.77 -9.35 -12.78
N ILE A 116 3.13 -10.61 -13.05
CA ILE A 116 2.75 -11.76 -12.21
C ILE A 116 3.39 -11.64 -10.82
N ASN A 117 4.68 -11.30 -10.75
CA ASN A 117 5.39 -11.10 -9.49
C ASN A 117 4.75 -9.96 -8.67
N ALA A 118 4.35 -8.88 -9.33
CA ALA A 118 3.70 -7.75 -8.70
C ALA A 118 2.38 -8.16 -8.03
N ILE A 119 1.50 -8.88 -8.74
CA ILE A 119 0.25 -9.40 -8.15
C ILE A 119 0.54 -10.39 -7.02
N SER A 120 1.54 -11.25 -7.19
CA SER A 120 1.91 -12.24 -6.17
C SER A 120 2.39 -11.58 -4.88
N ALA A 121 3.18 -10.51 -4.99
CA ALA A 121 3.63 -9.72 -3.85
C ALA A 121 2.46 -9.03 -3.13
N LEU A 122 1.50 -8.45 -3.87
CA LEU A 122 0.29 -7.89 -3.28
C LEU A 122 -0.50 -8.94 -2.50
N ASN A 123 -0.71 -10.13 -3.08
CA ASN A 123 -1.47 -11.20 -2.42
C ASN A 123 -0.78 -11.69 -1.13
N GLU A 124 0.55 -11.78 -1.13
CA GLU A 124 1.31 -12.12 0.07
C GLU A 124 1.15 -11.03 1.15
N ALA A 125 1.21 -9.75 0.75
CA ALA A 125 0.98 -8.62 1.63
C ALA A 125 -0.41 -8.69 2.28
N ASP A 126 -1.46 -8.94 1.49
CA ASP A 126 -2.84 -9.05 1.97
C ASP A 126 -3.04 -10.26 2.89
N SER A 127 -2.39 -11.40 2.61
CA SER A 127 -2.39 -12.59 3.46
C SER A 127 -1.79 -12.31 4.84
N VAL A 128 -0.62 -11.66 4.86
CA VAL A 128 0.05 -11.25 6.12
C VAL A 128 -0.81 -10.23 6.86
N LEU A 129 -1.36 -9.23 6.16
CA LEU A 129 -2.23 -8.20 6.74
C LEU A 129 -3.49 -8.80 7.38
N SER A 130 -4.11 -9.79 6.73
CA SER A 130 -5.25 -10.55 7.27
C SER A 130 -4.90 -11.27 8.57
N THR A 131 -3.71 -11.87 8.64
CA THR A 131 -3.21 -12.53 9.86
C THR A 131 -3.02 -11.52 10.99
N ILE A 132 -2.44 -10.34 10.71
CA ILE A 132 -2.26 -9.27 11.69
C ILE A 132 -3.62 -8.78 12.21
N LYS A 133 -4.60 -8.57 11.32
CA LYS A 133 -5.97 -8.18 11.69
C LYS A 133 -6.60 -9.15 12.67
N TYR A 134 -6.50 -10.45 12.40
CA TYR A 134 -7.04 -11.49 13.28
C TYR A 134 -6.39 -11.45 14.67
N GLN A 135 -5.08 -11.19 14.75
CA GLN A 135 -4.35 -11.11 16.02
C GLN A 135 -4.66 -9.85 16.84
N LEU A 136 -5.14 -8.78 16.20
CA LEU A 136 -5.43 -7.49 16.86
C LEU A 136 -6.93 -7.32 17.22
N GLN A 137 -7.80 -8.28 16.87
CA GLN A 137 -9.21 -8.33 17.27
C GLN A 137 -9.34 -8.73 18.75
#